data_AF-A0A536GT57-F1
#
_entry.id   AF-A0A536GT57-F1
#
_cell.length_a   1.000
_cell.length_b   1.000
_cell.length_c   1.000
_cell.angle_alpha   90.00
_cell.angle_beta   90.00
_cell.angle_gamma   90.00
#
_symmetry.space_group_name_H-M   'P 1'
#
loop_
_entity.id
_entity.type
_entity.pdbx_description
1 polymer ?
#
loop_
_entity_poly.entity_id
_entity_poly.type
_entity_poly.pdbx_seq_one_letter_code
_entity_poly.pdbx_strand_id
1 'polypeptide(L)' 'FNSKYLLDVLAIIGSDEVQLGFTGPLNPGLIKPVGKDNYLYIIMPVRVAM' A
#
# COMPACT_ATOMS: atom_id res chain seq x y z
N PHE A 1 1.52 -2.29 -9.31
CA PHE A 1 2.11 -2.47 -7.96
C PHE A 1 2.54 -3.92 -7.79
N ASN A 2 3.58 -4.20 -6.98
CA ASN A 2 4.00 -5.57 -6.70
C ASN A 2 3.07 -6.19 -5.63
N SER A 3 2.37 -7.28 -5.98
CA SER A 3 1.43 -7.97 -5.09
C SER A 3 2.11 -8.60 -3.87
N LYS A 4 3.38 -9.00 -4.00
CA LYS A 4 4.15 -9.55 -2.87
C LYS A 4 4.26 -8.53 -1.73
N TYR A 5 4.60 -7.29 -2.05
CA TYR A 5 4.73 -6.23 -1.04
C TYR A 5 3.40 -5.89 -0.38
N LEU A 6 2.29 -5.97 -1.13
CA LEU A 6 0.97 -5.80 -0.53
C LEU A 6 0.67 -6.91 0.48
N LEU A 7 0.91 -8.18 0.11
CA LEU A 7 0.70 -9.31 1.00
C LEU A 7 1.59 -9.26 2.24
N ASP A 8 2.87 -8.89 2.08
CA ASP A 8 3.81 -8.74 3.20
C ASP A 8 3.32 -7.68 4.20
N VAL A 9 2.75 -6.55 3.72
CA VAL A 9 2.16 -5.52 4.60
C VAL A 9 0.90 -6.03 5.29
N LEU A 10 -0.02 -6.66 4.54
CA LEU A 10 -1.26 -7.18 5.12
C LEU A 10 -1.02 -8.26 6.17
N ALA A 11 0.04 -9.06 6.04
CA ALA A 11 0.40 -10.09 7.02
C ALA A 11 0.85 -9.51 8.38
N ILE A 12 1.36 -8.28 8.42
CA ILE A 12 1.93 -7.67 9.64
C ILE A 12 1.12 -6.51 10.20
N ILE A 13 0.17 -5.94 9.45
CA ILE A 13 -0.53 -4.70 9.81
C ILE A 13 -1.42 -4.82 11.06
N GLY A 14 -1.79 -6.05 11.45
CA GLY A 14 -2.47 -6.34 12.71
C GLY A 14 -3.80 -5.62 12.90
N SER A 15 -4.51 -5.33 11.81
CA SER A 15 -5.80 -4.63 11.81
C SER A 15 -6.77 -5.35 10.89
N ASP A 16 -8.03 -5.42 11.32
CA ASP A 16 -9.10 -6.10 10.57
C ASP A 16 -9.48 -5.35 9.28
N GLU A 17 -9.27 -4.03 9.26
CA GLU A 17 -9.59 -3.17 8.11
C GLU A 17 -8.45 -2.22 7.77
N VAL A 18 -8.21 -2.07 6.46
CA VAL A 18 -7.19 -1.18 5.92
C VAL A 18 -7.76 -0.30 4.81
N GLN A 19 -7.21 0.91 4.69
CA GLN A 19 -7.50 1.84 3.62
C GLN A 19 -6.33 1.86 2.63
N LEU A 20 -6.65 1.72 1.35
CA LEU A 20 -5.70 1.89 0.24
C LEU A 20 -5.89 3.25 -0.41
N GLY A 21 -4.81 4.02 -0.54
CA GLY A 21 -4.80 5.33 -1.18
C GLY A 21 -3.96 5.32 -2.46
N PHE A 22 -4.54 5.79 -3.57
CA PHE A 22 -3.86 5.89 -4.86
C PHE A 22 -4.05 7.30 -5.43
N THR A 23 -2.95 7.96 -5.79
CA THR A 23 -2.98 9.33 -6.35
C THR A 23 -2.57 9.39 -7.82
N GLY A 24 -2.34 8.24 -8.46
CA GLY A 24 -1.98 8.12 -9.87
C GLY A 24 -1.27 6.79 -10.18
N PRO A 25 -1.17 6.40 -11.46
CA PRO A 25 -0.61 5.10 -11.87
C PRO A 25 0.89 4.95 -11.60
N LEU A 26 1.61 6.07 -11.49
CA LEU A 26 3.05 6.14 -11.22
C LEU A 26 3.37 6.75 -9.85
N ASN A 27 2.35 7.10 -9.08
CA ASN A 27 2.54 7.60 -7.73
C ASN A 27 2.60 6.43 -6.75
N PRO A 28 3.31 6.58 -5.62
CA PRO A 28 3.28 5.56 -4.59
C PRO A 28 1.87 5.31 -4.06
N GLY A 29 1.56 4.04 -3.82
CA GLY A 29 0.35 3.64 -3.11
C GLY A 29 0.54 3.80 -1.60
N LEU A 30 -0.51 4.21 -0.90
CA LEU A 30 -0.59 4.31 0.55
C LEU A 30 -1.41 3.15 1.11
N ILE A 31 -0.91 2.52 2.18
CA ILE A 31 -1.66 1.54 2.99
C ILE A 31 -1.62 1.98 4.45
N LYS A 32 -2.80 2.08 5.08
CA LYS A 32 -2.94 2.38 6.51
C LYS A 32 -4.14 1.65 7.14
N PRO A 33 -4.11 1.34 8.45
CA PRO A 33 -5.29 0.87 9.17
C PRO A 33 -6.41 1.94 9.16
N VAL A 34 -7.67 1.51 9.15
CA VAL A 34 -8.79 2.44 9.31
C VAL A 34 -8.73 3.11 10.69
N GLY A 35 -8.95 4.43 10.74
CA GLY A 35 -8.98 5.21 11.98
C GLY A 35 -7.61 5.52 12.59
N LYS A 36 -6.49 5.20 11.93
CA LYS A 36 -5.13 5.59 12.35
C LYS A 36 -4.42 6.40 11.26
N ASP A 37 -3.91 7.57 11.62
CA ASP A 37 -3.24 8.47 10.66
C ASP A 37 -1.71 8.36 10.66
N ASN A 38 -1.11 7.58 11.58
CA ASN A 38 0.32 7.63 11.87
C ASN A 38 1.22 6.55 11.21
N TYR A 39 0.77 5.83 10.18
CA TYR A 39 1.64 4.86 9.49
C TYR A 39 1.46 4.90 7.97
N LEU A 40 2.58 4.99 7.25
CA LEU A 40 2.64 5.17 5.81
C LEU A 40 3.50 4.06 5.19
N TYR A 41 2.89 2.96 4.76
CA TYR A 41 3.59 1.97 3.92
C TYR A 41 3.52 2.41 2.47
N ILE A 42 4.69 2.59 1.86
CA ILE A 42 4.87 3.08 0.49
C ILE A 42 5.11 1.89 -0.44
N ILE A 43 4.21 1.64 -1.38
CA ILE A 43 4.49 0.71 -2.48
C ILE A 43 4.79 1.51 -3.74
N MET A 44 6.04 1.41 -4.21
CA MET A 44 6.49 2.02 -5.46
C MET A 44 5.89 1.25 -6.66
N PRO A 45 5.33 1.95 -7.67
CA PRO A 45 4.86 1.30 -8.89
C PRO A 45 6.06 0.80 -9.71
N VAL A 46 5.93 -0.42 -10.24
CA VAL A 46 6.88 -0.99 -11.19
C VAL A 46 6.52 -0.45 -12.57
N ARG A 47 7.50 0.16 -13.27
CA ARG A 47 7.33 0.48 -14.69
C ARG A 47 7.33 -0.82 -15.48
N VAL A 48 6.21 -1.11 -16.13
CA VAL A 48 6.16 -2.13 -17.18
C VAL A 48 6.65 -1.43 -18.45
N ALA A 49 7.90 -1.65 -18.84
CA ALA A 49 8.40 -1.19 -20.12
C ALA A 49 7.70 -2.00 -21.23
N MET A 50 7.16 -1.31 -22.24
CA MET A 50 6.71 -1.93 -23.50
C MET A 50 7.91 -2.45 -24.29
#